data_AF-A0A086TLS9-F1
#
_entry.id   AF-A0A086TLS9-F1
#
_cell.length_a   1.000
_cell.length_b   1.000
_cell.length_c   1.000
_cell.angle_alpha   90.00
_cell.angle_beta   90.00
_cell.angle_gamma   90.00
#
_symmetry.space_group_name_H-M   'P 1'
#
loop_
_entity.id
_entity.type
_entity.pdbx_description
1 polymer ?
#
loop_
_entity_poly.entity_id
_entity_poly.type
_entity_poly.pdbx_seq_one_letter_code
_entity_poly.pdbx_strand_id
1 'polypeptide(L)'
;MFTSSPLYRYMSYLFTVFRELQTESNIHGVISNRKRFLSAYNDMHNERVGFKDMNSIALLRGSKILEAEHAKLCLEVSSVMKCEHPSDTESASDKTPCVSSGILPTEPSEKSTKARRQLKEHYTAILLKWINDHKSHPFPTKEEKVELCRQASITERQLNNWFTNYRRRHLK
;
A
#
# COMPACT_ATOMS: atom_id res chain seq x y z
N MET A 1 34.65 -8.55 -16.68
CA MET A 1 34.50 -7.70 -15.49
C MET A 1 33.23 -6.85 -15.59
N PHE A 2 32.03 -7.46 -15.59
CA PHE A 2 30.75 -6.75 -15.78
C PHE A 2 29.97 -6.51 -14.46
N THR A 3 30.44 -7.07 -13.36
CA THR A 3 29.77 -7.10 -12.05
C THR A 3 29.88 -5.80 -11.24
N SER A 4 30.60 -4.80 -11.77
CA SER A 4 30.86 -3.52 -11.08
C SER A 4 29.97 -2.37 -11.53
N SER A 5 29.13 -2.54 -12.57
CA SER A 5 28.24 -1.47 -13.03
C SER A 5 27.06 -1.28 -12.07
N PRO A 6 26.82 -0.04 -11.56
CA PRO A 6 25.66 0.26 -10.71
C PRO A 6 24.33 -0.15 -11.36
N LEU A 7 24.16 0.11 -12.67
CA LEU A 7 22.97 -0.29 -13.42
C LEU A 7 22.75 -1.80 -13.41
N TYR A 8 23.81 -2.60 -13.54
CA TYR A 8 23.70 -4.05 -13.50
C TYR A 8 23.27 -4.56 -12.11
N ARG A 9 23.75 -3.91 -11.04
CA ARG A 9 23.32 -4.22 -9.66
C ARG A 9 21.84 -3.90 -9.45
N TYR A 10 21.38 -2.72 -9.92
CA TYR A 10 19.97 -2.37 -9.89
C TYR A 10 19.13 -3.36 -10.69
N MET A 11 19.54 -3.69 -11.92
CA MET A 11 18.84 -4.68 -12.76
C MET A 11 18.74 -6.04 -12.09
N SER A 12 19.84 -6.55 -11.56
CA SER A 12 19.86 -7.83 -10.84
C SER A 12 18.91 -7.81 -9.65
N TYR A 13 18.92 -6.72 -8.87
CA TYR A 13 18.02 -6.56 -7.73
C TYR A 13 16.55 -6.47 -8.15
N LEU A 14 16.23 -5.73 -9.22
CA LEU A 14 14.87 -5.67 -9.77
C LEU A 14 14.36 -7.06 -10.17
N PHE A 15 15.19 -7.89 -10.81
CA PHE A 15 14.83 -9.28 -11.11
C PHE A 15 14.65 -10.14 -9.85
N THR A 16 15.48 -9.95 -8.81
CA THR A 16 15.29 -10.63 -7.53
C THR A 16 13.95 -10.29 -6.90
N VAL A 17 13.62 -9.00 -6.80
CA VAL A 17 12.36 -8.51 -6.24
C VAL A 17 11.16 -9.00 -7.06
N PHE A 18 11.30 -9.02 -8.39
CA PHE A 18 10.30 -9.57 -9.31
C PHE A 18 10.03 -11.05 -9.04
N ARG A 19 11.08 -11.86 -8.84
CA ARG A 19 10.93 -13.29 -8.53
C ARG A 19 10.32 -13.52 -7.14
N GLU A 20 10.72 -12.73 -6.15
CA GLU A 20 10.15 -12.79 -4.79
C GLU A 20 8.63 -12.57 -4.83
N LEU A 21 8.14 -11.67 -5.69
CA LEU A 21 6.71 -11.37 -5.83
C LEU A 21 5.87 -12.60 -6.21
N GLN A 22 6.40 -13.51 -7.02
CA GLN A 22 5.68 -14.73 -7.44
C GLN A 22 5.45 -15.71 -6.28
N THR A 23 6.26 -15.60 -5.22
CA THR A 23 6.16 -16.45 -4.02
C THR A 23 5.46 -15.77 -2.85
N GLU A 24 5.04 -14.52 -2.99
CA GLU A 24 4.34 -13.79 -1.94
C GLU A 24 2.95 -14.36 -1.69
N SER A 25 2.61 -14.58 -0.43
CA SER A 25 1.30 -15.09 0.01
C SER A 25 0.45 -14.03 0.71
N ASN A 26 0.94 -12.79 0.82
CA ASN A 26 0.28 -11.73 1.57
C ASN A 26 0.22 -10.40 0.79
N ILE A 27 -0.95 -9.76 0.80
CA ILE A 27 -1.19 -8.44 0.20
C ILE A 27 -0.21 -7.38 0.72
N HIS A 28 0.13 -7.40 2.02
CA HIS A 28 1.12 -6.49 2.58
C HIS A 28 2.53 -6.76 2.05
N GLY A 29 2.86 -8.03 1.81
CA GLY A 29 4.11 -8.47 1.17
C GLY A 29 4.21 -7.94 -0.25
N VAL A 30 3.15 -8.13 -1.05
CA VAL A 30 3.03 -7.59 -2.43
C VAL A 30 3.23 -6.08 -2.46
N ILE A 31 2.57 -5.33 -1.56
CA ILE A 31 2.71 -3.87 -1.49
C ILE A 31 4.14 -3.46 -1.09
N SER A 32 4.75 -4.18 -0.14
CA SER A 32 6.12 -3.92 0.31
C SER A 32 7.13 -4.18 -0.81
N ASN A 33 6.97 -5.31 -1.50
CA ASN A 33 7.76 -5.71 -2.65
C ASN A 33 7.67 -4.66 -3.78
N ARG A 34 6.44 -4.21 -4.14
CA ARG A 34 6.25 -3.14 -5.12
C ARG A 34 6.96 -1.84 -4.75
N LYS A 35 6.98 -1.47 -3.46
CA LYS A 35 7.72 -0.29 -2.99
C LYS A 35 9.22 -0.46 -3.14
N ARG A 36 9.78 -1.62 -2.77
CA ARG A 36 11.21 -1.95 -2.94
C ARG A 36 11.62 -1.89 -4.41
N PHE A 37 10.79 -2.44 -5.30
CA PHE A 37 11.00 -2.40 -6.74
C PHE A 37 11.05 -0.96 -7.27
N LEU A 38 10.04 -0.15 -6.93
CA LEU A 38 9.94 1.23 -7.41
C LEU A 38 11.07 2.12 -6.88
N SER A 39 11.53 1.90 -5.64
CA SER A 39 12.68 2.63 -5.11
C SER A 39 13.92 2.36 -5.96
N ALA A 40 14.28 1.09 -6.14
CA ALA A 40 15.46 0.71 -6.93
C ALA A 40 15.37 1.14 -8.40
N TYR A 41 14.17 1.07 -8.99
CA TYR A 41 13.93 1.53 -10.35
C TYR A 41 14.14 3.05 -10.47
N ASN A 42 13.58 3.83 -9.55
CA ASN A 42 13.71 5.29 -9.58
C ASN A 42 15.15 5.73 -9.33
N ASP A 43 15.86 5.11 -8.37
CA ASP A 43 17.26 5.41 -8.09
C ASP A 43 18.12 5.22 -9.35
N MET A 44 17.93 4.10 -10.04
CA MET A 44 18.61 3.79 -11.29
C MET A 44 18.28 4.77 -12.43
N HIS A 45 17.03 5.23 -12.53
CA HIS A 45 16.63 6.23 -13.55
C HIS A 45 17.08 7.65 -13.20
N ASN A 46 17.26 7.98 -11.92
CA ASN A 46 17.84 9.25 -11.49
C ASN A 46 19.33 9.34 -11.80
N GLU A 47 20.05 8.22 -11.73
CA GLU A 47 21.47 8.12 -12.13
C GLU A 47 21.69 8.11 -13.66
N ARG A 48 20.62 8.16 -14.46
CA ARG A 48 20.64 8.06 -15.93
C ARG A 48 21.55 9.07 -16.64
N VAL A 49 21.81 10.22 -16.03
CA VAL A 49 22.52 11.35 -16.67
C VAL A 49 23.94 10.97 -17.12
N GLY A 50 24.56 9.96 -16.50
CA GLY A 50 25.94 9.53 -16.80
C GLY A 50 26.11 8.48 -17.90
N PHE A 51 25.03 7.81 -18.35
CA PHE A 51 25.16 6.59 -19.14
C PHE A 51 24.68 6.77 -20.59
N LYS A 52 25.64 6.77 -21.52
CA LYS A 52 25.39 6.95 -22.97
C LYS A 52 25.74 5.72 -23.81
N ASP A 53 26.33 4.69 -23.21
CA ASP A 53 26.70 3.47 -23.93
C ASP A 53 25.47 2.60 -24.26
N MET A 54 25.58 1.82 -25.33
CA MET A 54 24.51 0.97 -25.84
C MET A 54 24.00 -0.05 -24.82
N ASN A 55 24.88 -0.58 -23.96
CA ASN A 55 24.50 -1.58 -22.97
C ASN A 55 23.64 -0.93 -21.87
N SER A 56 24.03 0.24 -21.38
CA SER A 56 23.23 1.01 -20.44
C SER A 56 21.88 1.42 -21.02
N ILE A 57 21.83 1.81 -22.29
CA ILE A 57 20.56 2.11 -22.99
C ILE A 57 19.67 0.85 -23.07
N ALA A 58 20.24 -0.30 -23.41
CA ALA A 58 19.52 -1.57 -23.46
C ALA A 58 18.97 -1.98 -22.08
N LEU A 59 19.77 -1.85 -21.02
CA LEU A 59 19.35 -2.10 -19.63
C LEU A 59 18.20 -1.16 -19.25
N LEU A 60 18.34 0.15 -19.48
CA LEU A 60 17.28 1.12 -19.18
C LEU A 60 15.97 0.82 -19.92
N ARG A 61 16.03 0.40 -21.20
CA ARG A 61 14.86 -0.09 -21.94
C ARG A 61 14.27 -1.34 -21.28
N GLY A 62 15.12 -2.30 -20.92
CA GLY A 62 14.73 -3.52 -20.21
C GLY A 62 14.01 -3.24 -18.88
N SER A 63 14.48 -2.29 -18.07
CA SER A 63 13.79 -1.95 -16.81
C SER A 63 12.39 -1.39 -17.00
N LYS A 64 12.14 -0.64 -18.06
CA LYS A 64 10.80 -0.11 -18.33
C LYS A 64 9.81 -1.23 -18.60
N ILE A 65 10.25 -2.23 -19.38
CA ILE A 65 9.46 -3.44 -19.64
C ILE A 65 9.23 -4.19 -18.33
N LEU A 66 10.29 -4.36 -17.53
CA LEU A 66 10.22 -5.04 -16.25
C LEU A 66 9.27 -4.34 -15.26
N GLU A 67 9.25 -3.00 -15.25
CA GLU A 67 8.34 -2.22 -14.39
C GLU A 67 6.87 -2.44 -14.75
N ALA A 68 6.55 -2.43 -16.03
CA ALA A 68 5.21 -2.68 -16.54
C ALA A 68 4.74 -4.11 -16.22
N GLU A 69 5.59 -5.10 -16.45
CA GLU A 69 5.29 -6.51 -16.11
C GLU A 69 5.14 -6.71 -14.60
N HIS A 70 6.00 -6.07 -13.79
CA HIS A 70 5.93 -6.18 -12.34
C HIS A 70 4.64 -5.54 -11.80
N ALA A 71 4.16 -4.47 -12.44
CA ALA A 71 2.90 -3.82 -12.08
C ALA A 71 1.71 -4.76 -12.33
N LYS A 72 1.68 -5.41 -13.51
CA LYS A 72 0.65 -6.41 -13.85
C LYS A 72 0.65 -7.57 -12.86
N LEU A 73 1.83 -8.14 -12.58
CA LEU A 73 1.96 -9.26 -11.66
C LEU A 73 1.51 -8.88 -10.23
N CYS A 74 1.81 -7.67 -9.77
CA CYS A 74 1.29 -7.18 -8.48
C CYS A 74 -0.23 -7.16 -8.43
N LEU A 75 -0.89 -6.77 -9.53
CA LEU A 75 -2.35 -6.74 -9.62
C LEU A 75 -2.94 -8.15 -9.67
N GLU A 76 -2.31 -9.05 -10.44
CA GLU A 76 -2.72 -10.45 -10.57
C GLU A 76 -2.62 -11.19 -9.24
N VAL A 77 -1.44 -11.16 -8.59
CA VAL A 77 -1.20 -11.78 -7.28
C VAL A 77 -2.15 -11.19 -6.23
N SER A 78 -2.36 -9.87 -6.24
CA SER A 78 -3.33 -9.22 -5.33
C SER A 78 -4.79 -9.61 -5.63
N SER A 79 -5.12 -9.93 -6.88
CA SER A 79 -6.47 -10.34 -7.29
C SER A 79 -6.76 -11.76 -6.82
N VAL A 80 -5.83 -12.69 -7.01
CA VAL A 80 -5.96 -14.08 -6.54
C VAL A 80 -6.17 -14.12 -5.03
N MET A 81 -5.41 -13.33 -4.27
CA MET A 81 -5.55 -13.24 -2.80
C MET A 81 -6.87 -12.63 -2.33
N LYS A 82 -7.57 -11.86 -3.16
CA LYS A 82 -8.91 -11.33 -2.83
C LYS A 82 -10.02 -12.34 -3.09
N CYS A 83 -9.76 -13.37 -3.89
CA CYS A 83 -10.75 -14.39 -4.25
C CYS A 83 -10.76 -15.58 -3.27
N GLU A 84 -9.75 -15.75 -2.42
CA GLU A 84 -9.68 -16.83 -1.41
C GLU A 84 -10.43 -16.53 -0.10
N HIS A 85 -11.64 -15.95 -0.20
CA HIS A 85 -12.65 -16.06 0.85
C HIS A 85 -13.98 -16.55 0.24
N PRO A 86 -14.14 -17.88 0.06
CA PRO A 86 -15.46 -18.48 0.00
C PRO A 86 -16.02 -18.48 1.43
N SER A 87 -17.00 -17.60 1.63
CA SER A 87 -17.90 -17.64 2.78
C SER A 87 -18.97 -18.68 2.47
N ASP A 88 -18.86 -19.87 3.04
CA ASP A 88 -19.97 -20.81 3.12
C ASP A 88 -20.60 -20.70 4.51
N THR A 89 -21.76 -20.06 4.61
CA THR A 89 -22.97 -20.66 5.22
C THR A 89 -24.16 -19.73 5.05
N GLU A 90 -25.12 -20.22 4.26
CA GLU A 90 -26.47 -19.69 4.11
C GLU A 90 -27.21 -19.61 5.46
N SER A 91 -27.90 -18.49 5.71
CA SER A 91 -29.24 -18.54 6.27
C SER A 91 -30.02 -17.28 5.88
N ALA A 92 -31.20 -17.52 5.33
CA ALA A 92 -32.08 -16.58 4.65
C ALA A 92 -32.87 -15.67 5.61
N SER A 93 -33.03 -14.39 5.23
CA SER A 93 -34.33 -13.72 5.05
C SER A 93 -34.16 -12.21 4.78
N ASP A 94 -34.69 -11.77 3.62
CA ASP A 94 -35.47 -10.53 3.36
C ASP A 94 -34.94 -9.17 3.90
N LYS A 95 -34.72 -8.10 3.11
CA LYS A 95 -35.48 -7.58 1.95
C LYS A 95 -34.61 -6.74 0.98
N THR A 96 -34.95 -6.86 -0.30
CA THR A 96 -34.66 -6.05 -1.51
C THR A 96 -35.13 -4.57 -1.39
N PRO A 97 -34.80 -3.61 -2.31
CA PRO A 97 -34.07 -3.76 -3.57
C PRO A 97 -32.95 -2.74 -3.90
N CYS A 98 -31.95 -3.30 -4.62
CA CYS A 98 -31.15 -2.77 -5.73
C CYS A 98 -31.61 -1.45 -6.39
N VAL A 99 -30.66 -0.50 -6.52
CA VAL A 99 -30.46 0.25 -7.78
C VAL A 99 -28.98 0.08 -8.18
N SER A 100 -28.79 -0.77 -9.18
CA SER A 100 -27.56 -0.89 -9.97
C SER A 100 -27.45 0.27 -10.94
N SER A 101 -26.26 0.87 -11.03
CA SER A 101 -25.76 1.40 -12.30
C SER A 101 -24.22 1.42 -12.30
N GLY A 102 -23.65 0.53 -13.12
CA GLY A 102 -22.65 0.93 -14.11
C GLY A 102 -21.18 1.12 -13.69
N ILE A 103 -20.41 0.04 -13.74
CA ILE A 103 -19.26 -0.18 -14.66
C ILE A 103 -18.21 0.95 -14.84
N LEU A 104 -17.01 0.68 -14.29
CA LEU A 104 -15.66 0.73 -14.92
C LEU A 104 -15.05 2.11 -15.35
N PRO A 105 -13.77 2.16 -15.76
CA PRO A 105 -12.66 2.77 -15.04
C PRO A 105 -12.18 4.06 -15.71
N THR A 106 -11.83 5.09 -14.95
CA THR A 106 -11.18 6.26 -15.57
C THR A 106 -10.21 6.91 -14.60
N GLU A 107 -8.94 6.86 -15.02
CA GLU A 107 -7.85 7.80 -14.75
C GLU A 107 -7.46 8.06 -13.28
N PRO A 108 -6.15 7.95 -12.92
CA PRO A 108 -5.66 8.36 -11.61
C PRO A 108 -5.69 9.89 -11.52
N SER A 109 -6.87 10.45 -11.23
CA SER A 109 -7.03 11.86 -10.93
C SER A 109 -6.40 12.18 -9.58
N GLU A 110 -5.46 13.11 -9.60
CA GLU A 110 -4.72 13.70 -8.47
C GLU A 110 -5.64 14.22 -7.33
N LYS A 111 -6.96 14.29 -7.56
CA LYS A 111 -7.98 14.63 -6.55
C LYS A 111 -8.13 13.54 -5.47
N SER A 112 -7.86 12.28 -5.79
CA SER A 112 -8.02 11.15 -4.86
C SER A 112 -6.99 11.15 -3.72
N THR A 113 -5.78 11.66 -3.98
CA THR A 113 -4.72 11.76 -2.96
C THR A 113 -5.00 12.90 -1.99
N LYS A 114 -5.54 14.02 -2.46
CA LYS A 114 -5.94 15.16 -1.62
C LYS A 114 -7.09 14.79 -0.68
N ALA A 115 -8.14 14.16 -1.19
CA ALA A 115 -9.26 13.67 -0.37
C ALA A 115 -8.79 12.65 0.69
N ARG A 116 -7.90 11.72 0.31
CA ARG A 116 -7.31 10.74 1.24
C ARG A 116 -6.41 11.41 2.29
N ARG A 117 -5.71 12.50 1.97
CA ARG A 117 -4.92 13.29 2.94
C ARG A 117 -5.82 14.04 3.91
N GLN A 118 -6.88 14.68 3.43
CA GLN A 118 -7.84 15.41 4.26
C GLN A 118 -8.59 14.48 5.24
N LEU A 119 -8.98 13.28 4.80
CA LEU A 119 -9.60 12.30 5.69
C LEU A 119 -8.63 11.87 6.80
N LYS A 120 -7.34 11.72 6.47
CA LYS A 120 -6.31 11.43 7.48
C LYS A 120 -6.15 12.56 8.48
N GLU A 121 -6.22 13.79 8.02
CA GLU A 121 -6.11 14.98 8.87
C GLU A 121 -7.27 15.08 9.86
N HIS A 122 -8.51 14.82 9.41
CA HIS A 122 -9.70 14.86 10.25
C HIS A 122 -9.65 13.89 11.43
N TYR A 123 -9.49 12.58 11.17
CA TYR A 123 -9.45 11.63 12.28
C TYR A 123 -8.21 11.82 13.15
N THR A 124 -7.07 12.22 12.57
CA THR A 124 -5.83 12.41 13.35
C THR A 124 -6.00 13.52 14.39
N ALA A 125 -6.70 14.60 14.05
CA ALA A 125 -7.01 15.67 15.01
C ALA A 125 -7.84 15.16 16.20
N ILE A 126 -8.88 14.36 15.93
CA ILE A 126 -9.76 13.78 16.96
C ILE A 126 -8.97 12.85 17.88
N LEU A 127 -8.18 11.94 17.31
CA LEU A 127 -7.40 10.97 18.09
C LEU A 127 -6.30 11.63 18.92
N LEU A 128 -5.65 12.67 18.37
CA LEU A 128 -4.64 13.45 19.11
C LEU A 128 -5.25 14.22 20.27
N LYS A 129 -6.47 14.77 20.11
CA LYS A 129 -7.20 15.41 21.21
C LYS A 129 -7.40 14.43 22.36
N TRP A 130 -7.92 13.24 22.08
CA TRP A 130 -8.12 12.22 23.11
C TRP A 130 -6.81 11.82 23.81
N ILE A 131 -5.72 11.65 23.05
CA ILE A 131 -4.40 11.37 23.62
C ILE A 131 -3.94 12.50 24.55
N ASN A 132 -4.19 13.76 24.18
CA ASN A 132 -3.78 14.89 25.00
C ASN A 132 -4.50 14.90 26.36
N ASP A 133 -5.74 14.40 26.40
CA ASP A 133 -6.52 14.26 27.62
C ASP A 133 -6.09 13.01 28.43
N HIS A 134 -5.60 11.97 27.75
CA HIS A 134 -5.20 10.67 28.33
C HIS A 134 -3.69 10.40 28.26
N LYS A 135 -2.86 11.43 28.46
CA LYS A 135 -1.39 11.32 28.33
C LYS A 135 -0.77 10.26 29.24
N SER A 136 -1.29 10.13 30.45
CA SER A 136 -0.78 9.20 31.47
C SER A 136 -1.07 7.73 31.12
N HIS A 137 -2.21 7.46 30.47
CA HIS A 137 -2.64 6.11 30.12
C HIS A 137 -3.39 6.10 28.78
N PRO A 138 -2.69 6.10 27.62
CA PRO A 138 -3.34 6.14 26.32
C PRO A 138 -3.80 4.76 25.85
N PHE A 139 -4.71 4.18 26.63
CA PHE A 139 -5.42 2.95 26.34
C PHE A 139 -6.91 3.24 26.43
N PRO A 140 -7.58 3.51 25.30
CA PRO A 140 -9.00 3.79 25.30
C PRO A 140 -9.78 2.55 25.74
N THR A 141 -10.79 2.75 26.59
CA THR A 141 -11.74 1.71 27.01
C THR A 141 -12.62 1.27 25.84
N LYS A 142 -13.43 0.23 26.03
CA LYS A 142 -14.33 -0.27 24.97
C LYS A 142 -15.31 0.81 24.53
N GLU A 143 -15.85 1.54 25.49
CA GLU A 143 -16.81 2.63 25.28
C GLU A 143 -16.15 3.80 24.54
N GLU A 144 -14.95 4.20 24.94
CA GLU A 144 -14.20 5.27 24.28
C GLU A 144 -13.80 4.90 22.86
N LYS A 145 -13.45 3.63 22.60
CA LYS A 145 -13.16 3.17 21.25
C LYS A 145 -14.35 3.34 20.31
N VAL A 146 -15.55 3.00 20.76
CA VAL A 146 -16.77 3.15 19.95
C VAL A 146 -17.01 4.62 19.62
N GLU A 147 -16.89 5.50 20.62
CA GLU A 147 -17.10 6.93 20.42
C GLU A 147 -16.02 7.55 19.51
N LEU A 148 -14.75 7.18 19.68
CA LEU A 148 -13.67 7.62 18.81
C LEU A 148 -13.86 7.12 17.38
N CYS A 149 -14.26 5.87 17.16
CA CYS A 149 -14.58 5.37 15.82
C CYS A 149 -15.69 6.17 15.16
N ARG A 150 -16.75 6.48 15.93
CA ARG A 150 -17.90 7.26 15.47
C ARG A 150 -17.50 8.68 15.08
N GLN A 151 -16.79 9.39 15.96
CA GLN A 151 -16.33 10.76 15.70
C GLN A 151 -15.32 10.81 14.53
N ALA A 152 -14.36 9.88 14.52
CA ALA A 152 -13.32 9.83 13.51
C ALA A 152 -13.79 9.29 12.15
N SER A 153 -14.97 8.66 12.09
CA SER A 153 -15.47 7.93 10.92
C SER A 153 -14.45 6.90 10.40
N ILE A 154 -13.85 6.14 11.32
CA ILE A 154 -12.92 5.04 11.01
C ILE A 154 -13.38 3.74 11.69
N THR A 155 -12.91 2.62 11.16
CA THR A 155 -13.17 1.30 11.76
C THR A 155 -12.34 1.08 13.04
N GLU A 156 -12.84 0.22 13.92
CA GLU A 156 -12.13 -0.14 15.17
C GLU A 156 -10.73 -0.71 14.90
N ARG A 157 -10.58 -1.49 13.81
CA ARG A 157 -9.27 -1.99 13.38
C ARG A 157 -8.30 -0.86 13.05
N GLN A 158 -8.75 0.17 12.34
CA GLN A 158 -7.93 1.35 12.03
C GLN A 158 -7.56 2.12 13.29
N LEU A 159 -8.51 2.28 14.22
CA LEU A 159 -8.30 2.90 15.53
C LEU A 159 -7.20 2.16 16.32
N ASN A 160 -7.35 0.84 16.48
CA ASN A 160 -6.39 0.00 17.22
C ASN A 160 -4.98 0.05 16.60
N ASN A 161 -4.89 0.01 15.26
CA ASN A 161 -3.62 0.16 14.55
C ASN A 161 -3.00 1.54 14.77
N TRP A 162 -3.81 2.60 14.76
CA TRP A 162 -3.36 3.96 14.99
C TRP A 162 -2.77 4.11 16.40
N PHE A 163 -3.50 3.69 17.45
CA PHE A 163 -3.04 3.77 18.84
C PHE A 163 -1.77 2.95 19.10
N THR A 164 -1.73 1.73 18.56
CA THR A 164 -0.54 0.87 18.69
C THR A 164 0.69 1.52 18.07
N ASN A 165 0.52 2.11 16.88
CA ASN A 165 1.60 2.81 16.20
C ASN A 165 1.99 4.12 16.88
N TYR A 166 1.01 4.87 17.39
CA TYR A 166 1.23 6.11 18.12
C TYR A 166 2.07 5.86 19.37
N ARG A 167 1.65 4.90 20.22
CA ARG A 167 2.39 4.54 21.44
C ARG A 167 3.83 4.15 21.11
N ARG A 168 4.06 3.29 20.11
CA ARG A 168 5.42 2.88 19.72
C ARG A 168 6.33 4.05 19.31
N ARG A 169 5.76 5.13 18.77
CA ARG A 169 6.52 6.29 18.26
C ARG A 169 6.68 7.40 19.29
N HIS A 170 5.69 7.60 20.15
CA HIS A 170 5.57 8.79 21.00
C HIS A 170 5.59 8.48 22.50
N LEU A 171 5.38 7.22 22.91
CA LEU A 171 5.47 6.78 24.29
C LEU A 171 6.67 5.84 24.41
N LYS A 172 7.76 6.36 24.97
CA LYS A 172 8.93 5.59 25.42
C LYS A 172 9.12 5.83 26.91
#